data_AF-A0A973Q3Q6-F1
#
_entry.id   AF-A0A973Q3Q6-F1
#
_cell.length_a   1.000
_cell.length_b   1.000
_cell.length_c   1.000
_cell.angle_alpha   90.00
_cell.angle_beta   90.00
_cell.angle_gamma   90.00
#
_symmetry.space_group_name_H-M   'P 1'
#
loop_
_entity.id
_entity.type
_entity.pdbx_description
1 polymer ?
#
loop_
_entity_poly.entity_id
_entity_poly.type
_entity_poly.pdbx_seq_one_letter_code
_entity_poly.pdbx_strand_id
1 'polypeptide(L)'
;MSRADLRALTPDTLAALANRGLVKRAEKDLAAGVGPEVGTSGDGAVRGLFPDGTRTELPPGAGLDAAACSCGAAGVCRHRIALVLAYQRTAEDAPPGAEEAVTDWSPGEFGDEALTAALGRAALAAARRARERGYGA
;
A
#
# COMPACT_ATOMS: atom_id res chain seq x y z
N MET A 1 -12.62 -3.88 9.91
CA MET A 1 -12.42 -2.99 8.74
C MET A 1 -11.08 -3.34 8.13
N SER A 2 -11.00 -3.52 6.81
CA SER A 2 -9.74 -3.78 6.10
C SER A 2 -8.96 -2.46 5.92
N ARG A 3 -7.64 -2.50 6.15
CA ARG A 3 -6.72 -1.38 5.97
C ARG A 3 -6.07 -1.48 4.60
N ALA A 4 -6.75 -0.96 3.58
CA ALA A 4 -6.28 -1.01 2.19
C ALA A 4 -4.93 -0.30 2.00
N ASP A 5 -4.69 0.79 2.74
CA ASP A 5 -3.41 1.49 2.80
C ASP A 5 -2.25 0.57 3.21
N LEU A 6 -2.45 -0.26 4.23
CA LEU A 6 -1.45 -1.23 4.67
C LEU A 6 -1.28 -2.39 3.66
N ARG A 7 -2.36 -2.83 3.00
CA ARG A 7 -2.28 -3.86 1.94
C ARG A 7 -1.53 -3.38 0.71
N ALA A 8 -1.61 -2.09 0.38
CA ALA A 8 -0.93 -1.50 -0.78
C ALA A 8 0.59 -1.33 -0.58
N LEU A 9 1.11 -1.46 0.64
CA LEU A 9 2.55 -1.31 0.91
C LEU A 9 3.35 -2.50 0.36
N THR A 10 3.90 -2.31 -0.84
CA THR A 10 4.79 -3.29 -1.48
C THR A 10 6.15 -3.36 -0.78
N PRO A 11 6.93 -4.45 -0.96
CA PRO A 11 8.29 -4.56 -0.41
C PRO A 11 9.21 -3.41 -0.83
N ASP A 12 9.09 -2.91 -2.06
CA ASP A 12 9.86 -1.76 -2.53
C ASP A 12 9.39 -0.45 -1.88
N THR A 13 8.09 -0.26 -1.65
CA THR A 13 7.56 0.89 -0.90
C THR A 13 8.06 0.88 0.54
N LEU A 14 8.01 -0.28 1.21
CA LEU A 14 8.55 -0.45 2.56
C LEU A 14 10.06 -0.20 2.61
N ALA A 15 10.80 -0.62 1.57
CA ALA A 15 12.23 -0.38 1.47
C ALA A 15 12.55 1.11 1.26
N ALA A 16 11.71 1.84 0.53
CA ALA A 16 11.85 3.28 0.31
C ALA A 16 11.51 4.10 1.59
N LEU A 17 10.51 3.69 2.36
CA LEU A 17 10.12 4.32 3.62
C LEU A 17 11.11 4.04 4.77
N ALA A 18 11.82 2.93 4.70
CA ALA A 18 12.77 2.52 5.74
C ALA A 18 14.13 2.20 5.13
N ASN A 19 14.45 0.91 4.97
CA ASN A 19 15.56 0.43 4.17
C ASN A 19 15.35 -1.05 3.82
N ARG A 20 15.96 -1.49 2.72
CA ARG A 20 15.87 -2.88 2.23
C ARG A 20 16.28 -3.93 3.27
N GLY A 21 17.25 -3.61 4.12
CA GLY A 21 17.77 -4.53 5.14
C GLY A 21 16.78 -4.81 6.27
N LEU A 22 15.98 -3.82 6.67
CA LEU A 22 14.92 -4.00 7.66
C LEU A 22 13.77 -4.83 7.10
N VAL A 23 13.39 -4.61 5.83
CA VAL A 23 12.35 -5.40 5.15
C VAL A 23 12.72 -6.87 5.10
N LYS A 24 13.90 -7.20 4.57
CA LYS A 24 14.38 -8.59 4.50
C LYS A 24 14.46 -9.30 5.85
N ARG A 25 14.86 -8.56 6.90
CA ARG A 25 14.90 -9.12 8.26
C ARG A 25 13.49 -9.37 8.81
N ALA A 26 12.57 -8.43 8.62
CA ALA A 26 11.18 -8.60 9.01
C ALA A 26 10.52 -9.80 8.28
N GLU A 27 10.74 -9.95 6.97
CA GLU A 27 10.27 -11.09 6.20
C GLU A 27 10.82 -12.42 6.73
N LYS A 28 12.12 -12.47 7.03
CA LYS A 28 12.78 -13.66 7.59
C LYS A 28 12.24 -14.00 8.98
N ASP A 29 12.05 -13.00 9.83
CA ASP A 29 11.50 -13.14 11.17
C ASP A 29 10.06 -13.71 11.11
N LEU A 30 9.23 -13.20 10.20
CA LEU A 30 7.89 -13.75 9.96
C LEU A 30 7.92 -15.18 9.44
N ALA A 31 8.79 -15.50 8.49
CA ALA A 31 8.94 -16.85 7.97
C ALA A 31 9.45 -17.85 9.03
N ALA A 32 10.22 -17.38 9.99
CA ALA A 32 10.69 -18.16 11.12
C ALA A 32 9.67 -18.29 12.28
N GLY A 33 8.47 -17.71 12.14
CA GLY A 33 7.42 -17.77 13.17
C GLY A 33 7.68 -16.87 14.38
N VAL A 34 8.61 -15.92 14.29
CA VAL A 34 8.88 -14.92 15.37
C VAL A 34 8.15 -13.59 15.12
N GLY A 35 7.09 -13.64 14.30
CA GLY A 35 6.23 -12.50 14.00
C GLY A 35 5.29 -12.09 15.13
N PRO A 36 4.61 -10.94 15.00
CA PRO A 36 3.65 -10.50 15.98
C PRO A 36 2.33 -11.27 15.88
N GLU A 37 1.66 -11.44 17.00
CA GLU A 37 0.21 -11.68 17.04
C GLU A 37 -0.51 -10.40 16.62
N VAL A 38 -1.30 -10.47 15.55
CA VAL A 38 -1.95 -9.30 14.93
C VAL A 38 -3.39 -9.16 15.43
N GLY A 39 -3.74 -7.98 15.93
CA GLY A 39 -5.09 -7.60 16.29
C GLY A 39 -5.53 -6.34 15.53
N THR A 40 -6.76 -6.33 15.03
CA THR A 40 -7.37 -5.14 14.39
C THR A 40 -8.50 -4.61 15.26
N SER A 41 -8.44 -3.33 15.59
CA SER A 41 -9.46 -2.64 16.39
C SER A 41 -10.62 -2.14 15.50
N GLY A 42 -11.79 -1.88 16.09
CA GLY A 42 -12.98 -1.43 15.35
C GLY A 42 -12.83 -0.08 14.65
N ASP A 43 -11.92 0.76 15.15
CA ASP A 43 -11.51 2.05 14.58
C ASP A 43 -10.49 1.92 13.42
N GLY A 44 -10.04 0.70 13.09
CA GLY A 44 -9.06 0.44 12.05
C GLY A 44 -7.59 0.49 12.52
N ALA A 45 -7.32 0.65 13.82
CA ALA A 45 -5.96 0.54 14.33
C ALA A 45 -5.47 -0.92 14.28
N VAL A 46 -4.25 -1.15 13.82
CA VAL A 46 -3.63 -2.49 13.78
C VAL A 46 -2.55 -2.57 14.84
N ARG A 47 -2.62 -3.58 15.71
CA ARG A 47 -1.71 -3.78 16.84
C ARG A 47 -0.99 -5.12 16.68
N GLY A 48 0.28 -5.15 17.05
CA GLY A 48 1.13 -6.33 17.04
C GLY A 48 1.79 -6.54 18.39
N LEU A 49 1.68 -7.75 18.95
CA LEU A 49 2.47 -8.19 20.11
C LEU A 49 3.49 -9.24 19.66
N PHE A 50 4.77 -8.91 19.79
CA PHE A 50 5.87 -9.81 19.43
C PHE A 50 6.20 -10.78 20.58
N PRO A 51 6.81 -11.94 20.30
CA PRO A 51 7.24 -12.90 21.34
C PRO A 51 8.23 -12.32 22.36
N ASP A 52 9.01 -11.30 21.96
CA ASP A 52 9.93 -10.59 22.84
C ASP A 52 9.26 -9.52 23.71
N GLY A 53 7.92 -9.40 23.65
CA GLY A 53 7.12 -8.41 24.36
C GLY A 53 7.04 -7.05 23.68
N THR A 54 7.70 -6.85 22.53
CA THR A 54 7.60 -5.61 21.77
C THR A 54 6.16 -5.39 21.32
N ARG A 55 5.65 -4.17 21.55
CA ARG A 55 4.32 -3.75 21.12
C ARG A 55 4.45 -2.73 20.00
N THR A 56 3.69 -2.95 18.93
CA THR A 56 3.68 -2.08 17.77
C THR A 56 2.25 -1.74 17.40
N GLU A 57 2.00 -0.49 16.99
CA GLU A 57 0.68 0.01 16.65
C GLU A 57 0.74 0.88 15.40
N LEU A 58 -0.12 0.56 14.44
CA LEU A 58 -0.35 1.29 13.20
C LEU A 58 -1.70 2.03 13.32
N PRO A 59 -1.69 3.35 13.60
CA PRO A 59 -2.93 4.12 13.72
C PRO A 59 -3.73 4.15 12.41
N PRO A 60 -5.06 4.32 12.46
CA PRO A 60 -5.90 4.38 11.26
C PRO A 60 -5.59 5.61 10.41
N GLY A 61 -5.60 5.45 9.09
CA GLY A 61 -5.44 6.56 8.14
C GLY A 61 -4.06 7.24 8.16
N ALA A 62 -3.06 6.64 8.81
CA ALA A 62 -1.73 7.19 8.95
C ALA A 62 -0.67 6.23 8.40
N GLY A 63 0.37 6.80 7.79
CA GLY A 63 1.49 6.06 7.22
C GLY A 63 2.42 5.41 8.25
N LEU A 64 3.37 4.61 7.75
CA LEU A 64 4.29 3.80 8.57
C LEU A 64 5.14 4.62 9.55
N ASP A 65 5.44 5.88 9.22
CA ASP A 65 6.22 6.78 10.08
C ASP A 65 5.49 7.15 11.37
N ALA A 66 4.16 7.26 11.32
CA ALA A 66 3.31 7.58 12.47
C ALA A 66 3.07 6.38 13.39
N ALA A 67 3.57 5.19 13.02
CA ALA A 67 3.41 3.99 13.82
C ALA A 67 4.15 4.12 15.15
N ALA A 68 3.52 3.67 16.24
CA ALA A 68 4.17 3.56 17.54
C ALA A 68 4.85 2.18 17.67
N CYS A 69 6.03 2.12 18.28
CA CYS A 69 6.67 0.87 18.63
C CYS A 69 7.46 1.00 19.92
N SER A 70 7.33 0.04 20.83
CA SER A 70 8.00 0.06 22.14
C SER A 70 9.48 -0.32 22.08
N CYS A 71 10.05 -0.64 20.91
CA CYS A 71 11.45 -1.04 20.78
C CYS A 71 12.48 0.10 20.90
N GLY A 72 12.03 1.36 21.06
CA GLY A 72 12.90 2.52 21.25
C GLY A 72 13.60 3.07 19.99
N ALA A 73 13.32 2.51 18.81
CA ALA A 73 13.84 3.07 17.55
C ALA A 73 13.24 4.45 17.25
N ALA A 74 14.09 5.40 16.83
CA ALA A 74 13.71 6.77 16.53
C ALA A 74 12.87 6.93 15.24
N GLY A 75 12.89 5.93 14.34
CA GLY A 75 12.15 5.92 13.08
C GLY A 75 11.55 4.56 12.78
N VAL A 76 11.32 4.28 11.50
CA VAL A 76 10.80 2.98 11.07
C VAL A 76 11.76 1.86 11.45
N CYS A 77 11.24 0.87 12.18
CA CYS A 77 11.99 -0.28 12.66
C CYS A 77 11.48 -1.58 12.04
N ARG A 78 12.21 -2.67 12.27
CA ARG A 78 11.80 -4.00 11.78
C ARG A 78 10.43 -4.42 12.31
N HIS A 79 10.04 -4.02 13.52
CA HIS A 79 8.77 -4.43 14.14
C HIS A 79 7.56 -3.75 13.48
N ARG A 80 7.69 -2.47 13.11
CA ARG A 80 6.67 -1.75 12.33
C ARG A 80 6.46 -2.42 10.97
N ILE A 81 7.55 -2.74 10.27
CA ILE A 81 7.49 -3.45 8.99
C ILE A 81 6.90 -4.86 9.15
N ALA A 82 7.36 -5.62 10.14
CA ALA A 82 6.85 -6.96 10.41
C ALA A 82 5.36 -6.96 10.75
N LEU A 83 4.85 -5.94 11.43
CA LEU A 83 3.41 -5.79 11.67
C LEU A 83 2.62 -5.57 10.38
N VAL A 84 3.12 -4.71 9.47
CA VAL A 84 2.48 -4.53 8.14
C VAL A 84 2.44 -5.84 7.38
N LEU A 85 3.58 -6.53 7.28
CA LEU A 85 3.69 -7.78 6.53
C LEU A 85 2.84 -8.91 7.16
N ALA A 86 2.77 -8.99 8.49
CA ALA A 86 1.91 -9.95 9.19
C ALA A 86 0.43 -9.65 8.95
N TYR A 87 0.04 -8.37 9.02
CA TYR A 87 -1.32 -7.95 8.70
C TYR A 87 -1.73 -8.33 7.27
N GLN A 88 -0.85 -8.10 6.29
CA GLN A 88 -1.07 -8.50 4.90
C GLN A 88 -1.35 -10.00 4.78
N ARG A 89 -0.54 -10.86 5.39
CA ARG A 89 -0.74 -12.32 5.39
C ARG A 89 -2.09 -12.73 6.00
N THR A 90 -2.45 -12.15 7.15
CA THR A 90 -3.75 -12.44 7.78
C THR A 90 -4.95 -12.01 6.93
N ALA A 91 -4.77 -11.02 6.06
CA ALA A 91 -5.81 -10.57 5.13
C ALA A 91 -5.89 -11.43 3.87
N GLU A 92 -4.78 -12.06 3.45
CA GLU A 92 -4.75 -13.04 2.34
C GLU A 92 -5.31 -14.40 2.76
N ASP A 93 -5.10 -14.83 4.00
CA ASP A 93 -5.68 -16.05 4.57
C ASP A 93 -7.19 -15.94 4.90
N ALA A 94 -7.77 -14.74 4.79
CA ALA A 94 -9.22 -14.56 4.94
C ALA A 94 -9.96 -15.15 3.72
N PRO A 95 -11.10 -15.85 3.90
CA PRO A 95 -11.84 -16.43 2.79
C PRO A 95 -12.17 -15.37 1.73
N PRO A 96 -12.07 -15.70 0.43
CA PRO A 96 -12.12 -14.73 -0.65
C PRO A 96 -13.50 -14.05 -0.66
N GLY A 97 -13.52 -12.82 -0.16
CA GLY A 97 -14.75 -12.08 0.08
C GLY A 97 -14.51 -10.59 0.29
N ALA A 98 -13.48 -10.02 -0.37
CA ALA A 98 -13.27 -8.59 -0.63
C ALA A 98 -11.90 -8.42 -1.31
N GLU A 99 -11.73 -9.03 -2.49
CA GLU A 99 -10.78 -8.51 -3.45
C GLU A 99 -11.49 -7.37 -4.16
N GLU A 100 -11.13 -6.13 -3.81
CA GLU A 100 -11.42 -5.00 -4.67
C GLU A 100 -10.76 -5.32 -6.02
N ALA A 101 -11.60 -5.62 -7.01
CA ALA A 101 -11.16 -5.96 -8.34
C ALA A 101 -10.16 -4.90 -8.80
N VAL A 102 -8.96 -5.33 -9.17
CA VAL A 102 -8.11 -4.54 -10.05
C VAL A 102 -8.96 -4.31 -11.29
N THR A 103 -9.57 -3.13 -11.40
CA THR A 103 -10.34 -2.77 -12.58
C THR A 103 -9.34 -2.66 -13.70
N ASP A 104 -9.50 -3.49 -14.73
CA ASP A 104 -8.79 -3.44 -16.02
C ASP A 104 -9.19 -2.20 -16.83
N TRP A 105 -9.25 -1.07 -16.15
CA TRP A 105 -9.69 0.21 -16.69
C TRP A 105 -8.47 0.97 -17.19
N SER A 106 -8.48 1.32 -18.47
CA SER A 106 -7.42 2.11 -19.08
C SER A 106 -8.02 3.33 -19.75
N PRO A 107 -7.48 4.54 -19.54
CA PRO A 107 -7.91 5.71 -20.30
C PRO A 107 -7.70 5.55 -21.82
N GLY A 108 -6.92 4.55 -22.26
CA GLY A 108 -6.77 4.19 -23.68
C GLY A 108 -7.91 3.37 -24.26
N GLU A 109 -8.89 2.93 -23.46
CA GLU A 109 -10.05 2.15 -23.94
C GLU A 109 -11.09 3.03 -24.69
N PHE A 110 -11.01 4.36 -24.54
CA PHE A 110 -11.91 5.29 -25.19
C PHE A 110 -11.45 5.63 -26.61
N GLY A 111 -12.28 5.27 -27.59
CA GLY A 111 -12.07 5.61 -29.00
C GLY A 111 -12.29 7.09 -29.34
N ASP A 112 -11.84 7.49 -30.54
CA ASP A 112 -11.94 8.85 -31.03
C ASP A 112 -13.39 9.35 -31.14
N GLU A 113 -14.35 8.47 -31.44
CA GLU A 113 -15.77 8.82 -31.50
C GLU A 113 -16.31 9.21 -30.12
N ALA A 114 -15.99 8.42 -29.09
CA ALA A 114 -16.40 8.68 -27.71
C ALA A 114 -15.80 9.99 -27.19
N LEU A 115 -14.51 10.21 -27.47
CA LEU A 115 -13.83 11.45 -27.11
C LEU A 115 -14.41 12.65 -27.87
N THR A 116 -14.76 12.48 -29.15
CA THR A 116 -15.39 13.54 -29.97
C THR A 116 -16.77 13.90 -29.43
N ALA A 117 -17.56 12.91 -29.00
CA ALA A 117 -18.87 13.13 -28.43
C ALA A 117 -18.79 13.87 -27.08
N ALA A 118 -17.82 13.53 -26.24
CA ALA A 118 -17.65 14.12 -24.91
C ALA A 118 -17.00 15.52 -24.93
N LEU A 119 -15.98 15.72 -25.76
CA LEU A 119 -15.12 16.92 -25.74
C LEU A 119 -15.35 17.85 -26.94
N GLY A 120 -16.01 17.35 -27.99
CA GLY A 120 -16.27 18.09 -29.22
C GLY A 120 -15.11 18.06 -30.22
N ARG A 121 -15.48 18.15 -31.51
CA ARG A 121 -14.54 18.06 -32.65
C ARG A 121 -13.40 19.07 -32.60
N ALA A 122 -13.68 20.31 -32.20
CA ALA A 122 -12.69 21.39 -32.18
C ALA A 122 -11.57 21.12 -31.16
N ALA A 123 -11.93 20.63 -29.96
CA ALA A 123 -10.99 20.28 -28.91
C ALA A 123 -10.11 19.10 -29.33
N LEU A 124 -10.70 18.06 -29.91
CA LEU A 124 -9.96 16.89 -30.38
C LEU A 124 -8.96 17.25 -31.49
N ALA A 125 -9.37 18.12 -32.43
CA ALA A 125 -8.50 18.59 -33.49
C ALA A 125 -7.34 19.45 -32.98
N ALA A 126 -7.58 20.28 -31.96
CA ALA A 126 -6.51 21.06 -31.31
C ALA A 126 -5.50 20.15 -30.60
N ALA A 127 -5.98 19.13 -29.88
CA ALA A 127 -5.13 18.14 -29.20
C ALA A 127 -4.25 17.36 -30.19
N ARG A 128 -4.80 16.91 -31.33
CA ARG A 128 -4.03 16.23 -32.38
C ARG A 128 -2.91 17.10 -32.94
N ARG A 129 -3.22 18.36 -33.26
CA ARG A 129 -2.22 19.32 -33.73
C ARG A 129 -1.12 19.59 -32.70
N ALA A 130 -1.46 19.60 -31.41
CA ALA A 130 -0.47 19.73 -30.34
C ALA A 130 0.44 18.50 -30.27
N ARG A 131 -0.13 17.29 -30.38
CA ARG A 131 0.63 16.03 -30.44
C ARG A 131 1.59 15.99 -31.63
N GLU A 132 1.13 16.38 -32.81
CA GLU A 132 1.94 16.41 -34.05
C GLU A 132 3.11 17.38 -33.97
N ARG A 133 2.93 18.52 -33.30
CA ARG A 133 4.01 19.49 -33.09
C ARG A 133 5.00 19.06 -32.00
N GLY A 134 4.72 17.99 -31.29
CA GLY A 134 5.44 17.58 -30.09
C GLY A 134 5.08 18.46 -28.89
N TYR A 135 5.10 17.86 -27.70
CA TYR A 135 4.96 18.61 -26.46
C TYR A 135 6.33 19.21 -26.12
N GLY A 136 6.42 20.55 -26.13
CA GLY A 136 7.59 21.23 -25.60
C GLY A 136 7.72 20.98 -24.09
N ALA A 137 8.95 20.82 -23.62
CA ALA A 137 9.28 20.78 -22.19
C ALA A 137 9.13 22.16 -21.53
#